data_AF-A0AAU0R9S8-F1
#
_entry.id   AF-A0AAU0R9S8-F1
#
_cell.length_a   1.000
_cell.length_b   1.000
_cell.length_c   1.000
_cell.angle_alpha   90.00
_cell.angle_beta   90.00
_cell.angle_gamma   90.00
#
_symmetry.space_group_name_H-M   'P 1'
#
loop_
_entity.id
_entity.type
_entity.pdbx_description
1 polymer ?
#
loop_
_entity_poly.entity_id
_entity_poly.type
_entity_poly.pdbx_seq_one_letter_code
_entity_poly.pdbx_strand_id
1 'polypeptide(L)'
;MKGQRDIYASWPAEATRRQLINEYWSNALGHYLFLVVVATVAVWFYNGQLNSIYMLVSVTLGITVYLPLYFILYRPIFTGDFLPKLETVIAAYEGRERAWLEKCKRDQLTNRALVFFLYAFDNASNANYLAATDKCADLLHKIFGSSPDGIKKALELVYKSDKRAKLESPSCRSEQKF
;
A
#
# COMPACT_ATOMS: atom_id res chain seq x y z
N MET A 1 1.52 11.05 -19.74
CA MET A 1 0.83 10.11 -18.83
C MET A 1 1.76 9.29 -17.91
N LYS A 2 3.05 9.63 -17.76
CA LYS A 2 3.98 8.88 -16.88
C LYS A 2 4.00 9.40 -15.44
N GLY A 3 3.89 10.72 -15.23
CA GLY A 3 3.99 11.35 -13.91
C GLY A 3 2.76 11.23 -13.00
N GLN A 4 1.62 10.76 -13.50
CA GLN A 4 0.42 10.61 -12.68
C GLN A 4 0.45 9.34 -11.83
N ARG A 5 1.24 8.32 -12.24
CA ARG A 5 1.39 7.06 -11.49
C ARG A 5 2.30 7.17 -10.28
N ASP A 6 3.28 8.06 -10.33
CA ASP A 6 4.25 8.23 -9.24
C ASP A 6 3.62 8.96 -8.03
N ILE A 7 2.63 9.82 -8.28
CA ILE A 7 1.88 10.52 -7.22
C ILE A 7 0.97 9.54 -6.45
N TYR A 8 0.41 8.54 -7.12
CA TYR A 8 -0.40 7.50 -6.46
C TYR A 8 0.43 6.40 -5.79
N ALA A 9 1.72 6.28 -6.11
CA ALA A 9 2.61 5.28 -5.51
C ALA A 9 2.94 5.58 -4.03
N SER A 10 2.74 6.82 -3.56
CA SER A 10 3.00 7.23 -2.17
C SER A 10 1.75 7.70 -1.44
N TRP A 11 0.55 7.48 -1.99
CA TRP A 11 -0.68 7.96 -1.34
C TRP A 11 -1.05 7.05 -0.16
N PRO A 12 -1.00 7.55 1.09
CA PRO A 12 -1.25 6.70 2.24
C PRO A 12 -2.75 6.40 2.36
N ALA A 13 -3.10 5.16 2.70
CA ALA A 13 -4.49 4.75 2.93
C ALA A 13 -5.20 5.63 3.98
N GLU A 14 -4.44 6.12 4.96
CA GLU A 14 -4.91 7.06 5.98
C GLU A 14 -5.37 8.42 5.40
N ALA A 15 -4.76 8.91 4.32
CA ALA A 15 -5.21 10.13 3.65
C ALA A 15 -6.56 9.90 2.95
N THR A 16 -6.73 8.77 2.26
CA THR A 16 -8.01 8.39 1.64
C THR A 16 -9.11 8.25 2.69
N ARG A 17 -8.79 7.64 3.84
CA ARG A 17 -9.72 7.50 4.96
C ARG A 17 -10.24 8.85 5.43
N ARG A 18 -9.33 9.80 5.68
CA ARG A 18 -9.69 11.16 6.13
C ARG A 18 -10.49 11.92 5.09
N GLN A 19 -10.11 11.80 3.81
CA GLN A 19 -10.84 12.42 2.71
C GLN A 19 -12.28 11.92 2.63
N LEU A 20 -12.49 10.59 2.68
CA LEU A 20 -13.82 9.99 2.62
C LEU A 20 -14.68 10.32 3.84
N ILE A 21 -14.08 10.37 5.04
CA ILE A 21 -14.78 10.83 6.24
C ILE A 21 -15.23 12.29 6.08
N ASN A 22 -14.34 13.17 5.60
CA ASN A 22 -14.67 14.58 5.38
C ASN A 22 -15.76 14.74 4.33
N GLU A 23 -15.71 13.97 3.24
CA GLU A 23 -16.70 13.97 2.18
C GLU A 23 -18.07 13.49 2.69
N TYR A 24 -18.10 12.45 3.53
CA TYR A 24 -19.33 11.99 4.20
C TYR A 24 -19.97 13.12 5.03
N TRP A 25 -19.19 13.77 5.90
CA TRP A 25 -19.71 14.83 6.76
C TRP A 25 -20.10 16.08 5.96
N SER A 26 -19.36 16.41 4.91
CA SER A 26 -19.72 17.50 3.98
C SER A 26 -21.05 17.21 3.28
N ASN A 27 -21.25 15.98 2.80
CA ASN A 27 -22.50 15.57 2.18
C ASN A 27 -23.66 15.55 3.20
N ALA A 28 -23.43 15.10 4.44
CA ALA A 28 -24.43 15.14 5.51
C ALA A 28 -24.84 16.58 5.86
N LEU A 29 -23.88 17.49 5.94
CA LEU A 29 -24.16 18.92 6.09
C LEU A 29 -24.93 19.47 4.88
N GLY A 30 -24.56 19.09 3.67
CA GLY A 30 -25.28 19.45 2.45
C GLY A 30 -26.73 18.98 2.46
N HIS A 31 -26.97 17.73 2.84
CA HIS A 31 -28.32 17.16 2.98
C HIS A 31 -29.14 17.94 4.02
N TYR A 32 -28.54 18.26 5.17
CA TYR A 32 -29.18 19.06 6.19
C TYR A 32 -29.54 20.48 5.71
N LEU A 33 -28.59 21.17 5.06
CA LEU A 33 -28.82 22.51 4.50
C LEU A 33 -29.92 22.47 3.44
N PHE A 34 -29.95 21.45 2.60
CA PHE A 34 -31.02 21.26 1.61
C PHE A 34 -32.39 21.14 2.30
N LEU A 35 -32.51 20.34 3.37
CA LEU A 35 -33.76 20.24 4.14
C LEU A 35 -34.19 21.60 4.72
N VAL A 36 -33.25 22.38 5.27
CA VAL A 36 -33.53 23.73 5.81
C VAL A 36 -34.01 24.68 4.71
N VAL A 37 -33.37 24.67 3.54
CA VAL A 37 -33.78 25.48 2.40
C VAL A 37 -35.18 25.09 1.93
N VAL A 38 -35.46 23.80 1.78
CA VAL A 38 -36.78 23.30 1.39
C VAL A 38 -37.86 23.72 2.40
N ALA A 39 -37.58 23.60 3.69
CA ALA A 39 -38.50 24.04 4.74
C ALA A 39 -38.74 25.56 4.70
N THR A 40 -37.68 26.35 4.52
CA THR A 40 -37.77 27.81 4.43
C THR A 40 -38.57 28.26 3.21
N VAL A 41 -38.35 27.64 2.05
CA VAL A 41 -39.11 27.92 0.82
C VAL A 41 -40.58 27.55 1.00
N ALA A 42 -40.89 26.42 1.63
CA ALA A 42 -42.26 26.03 1.93
C ALA A 42 -42.95 27.09 2.82
N VAL A 43 -42.30 27.51 3.92
CA VAL A 43 -42.84 28.54 4.82
C VAL A 43 -43.05 29.87 4.10
N TRP A 44 -42.09 30.27 3.25
CA TRP A 44 -42.20 31.49 2.45
C TRP A 44 -43.40 31.46 1.50
N PHE A 45 -43.60 30.34 0.79
CA PHE A 45 -44.71 30.17 -0.13
C PHE A 45 -46.08 30.35 0.56
N TYR A 46 -46.23 29.85 1.79
CA TYR A 46 -47.47 29.99 2.56
C TYR A 46 -47.67 31.38 3.19
N ASN A 47 -46.60 32.04 3.64
CA ASN A 47 -46.70 33.29 4.39
C ASN A 47 -46.53 34.56 3.53
N GLY A 48 -46.02 34.45 2.30
CA GLY A 48 -45.88 35.55 1.35
C GLY A 48 -44.86 36.63 1.71
N GLN A 49 -44.42 36.72 2.97
CA GLN A 49 -43.46 37.69 3.47
C GLN A 49 -42.44 37.03 4.41
N LEU A 50 -41.17 37.44 4.26
CA LEU A 50 -40.09 37.07 5.18
C LEU A 50 -39.85 38.22 6.17
N ASN A 51 -40.36 38.06 7.39
CA ASN A 51 -40.06 38.98 8.50
C ASN A 51 -38.69 38.61 9.11
N SER A 52 -37.90 39.60 9.52
CA SER A 52 -36.64 39.44 10.25
C SER A 52 -36.79 38.55 11.50
N ILE A 53 -37.93 38.61 12.21
CA ILE A 53 -38.19 37.76 13.37
C ILE A 53 -38.35 36.29 12.96
N TYR A 54 -39.04 36.01 11.84
CA TYR A 54 -39.19 34.64 11.33
C TYR A 54 -37.84 34.06 10.89
N MET A 55 -36.97 34.87 10.29
CA MET A 55 -35.62 34.44 9.92
C MET A 55 -34.79 34.10 11.16
N LEU A 56 -34.84 34.94 12.20
CA LEU A 56 -34.15 34.69 13.46
C LEU A 56 -34.62 33.38 14.12
N VAL A 57 -35.94 33.17 14.20
CA VAL A 57 -36.55 31.96 14.77
C VAL A 57 -36.21 30.73 13.94
N SER A 58 -36.19 30.83 12.61
CA SER A 58 -35.87 29.70 11.73
C SER A 58 -34.41 29.28 11.86
N VAL A 59 -33.49 30.23 11.99
CA VAL A 59 -32.06 29.94 12.21
C VAL A 59 -31.84 29.27 13.56
N THR A 60 -32.45 29.78 14.64
CA THR A 60 -32.30 29.18 15.97
C THR A 60 -32.89 27.77 16.01
N LEU A 61 -34.11 27.58 15.49
CA LEU A 61 -34.71 26.24 15.37
C LEU A 61 -33.87 25.31 14.51
N GLY A 62 -33.33 25.78 13.38
CA GLY A 62 -32.43 24.98 12.56
C GLY A 62 -31.24 24.48 13.37
N ILE A 63 -30.51 25.37 14.05
CA ILE A 63 -29.36 24.95 14.87
C ILE A 63 -29.79 23.93 15.94
N THR A 64 -30.93 24.15 16.59
CA THR A 64 -31.44 23.23 17.61
C THR A 64 -31.84 21.88 17.04
N VAL A 65 -32.44 21.81 15.84
CA VAL A 65 -32.88 20.57 15.17
C VAL A 65 -31.70 19.78 14.61
N TYR A 66 -30.60 20.44 14.25
CA TYR A 66 -29.39 19.76 13.79
C TYR A 66 -28.82 18.82 14.86
N LEU A 67 -28.82 19.23 16.14
CA LEU A 67 -28.27 18.44 17.24
C LEU A 67 -28.92 17.04 17.38
N PRO A 68 -30.24 16.90 17.57
CA PRO A 68 -30.87 15.60 17.66
C PRO A 68 -30.75 14.81 16.36
N LEU A 69 -30.83 15.46 15.18
CA LEU A 69 -30.66 14.78 13.90
C LEU A 69 -29.24 14.19 13.75
N TYR A 70 -28.22 14.92 14.21
CA TYR A 70 -26.84 14.47 14.25
C TYR A 70 -26.69 13.22 15.13
N PHE A 71 -27.23 13.25 16.35
CA PHE A 71 -27.07 12.12 17.29
C PHE A 71 -27.92 10.90 16.92
N ILE A 72 -29.12 11.10 16.38
CA ILE A 72 -30.08 10.02 16.14
C ILE A 72 -29.96 9.41 14.75
N LEU A 73 -29.56 10.19 13.74
CA LEU A 73 -29.53 9.73 12.35
C LEU A 73 -28.10 9.65 11.81
N TYR A 74 -27.41 10.79 11.73
CA TYR A 74 -26.12 10.83 11.03
C TYR A 74 -25.03 10.02 11.73
N ARG A 75 -24.95 10.10 13.06
CA ARG A 75 -23.96 9.39 13.86
C ARG A 75 -24.12 7.86 13.83
N PRO A 76 -25.32 7.28 14.05
CA PRO A 76 -25.47 5.82 13.98
C PRO A 76 -25.27 5.29 12.56
N ILE A 77 -25.71 6.00 11.52
CA ILE A 77 -25.43 5.59 10.12
C ILE A 77 -23.92 5.63 9.83
N PHE A 78 -23.24 6.68 10.29
CA PHE A 78 -21.79 6.80 10.14
C PHE A 78 -21.06 5.64 10.82
N THR A 79 -21.42 5.34 12.06
CA THR A 79 -20.70 4.35 12.88
C THR A 79 -21.10 2.91 12.53
N GLY A 80 -22.36 2.68 12.16
CA GLY A 80 -22.92 1.36 11.93
C GLY A 80 -22.75 0.85 10.49
N ASP A 81 -22.80 1.74 9.49
CA ASP A 81 -22.74 1.35 8.08
C ASP A 81 -21.47 1.85 7.39
N PHE A 82 -21.20 3.16 7.47
CA PHE A 82 -20.14 3.78 6.68
C PHE A 82 -18.75 3.38 7.16
N LEU A 83 -18.47 3.52 8.46
CA LEU A 83 -17.16 3.22 9.05
C LEU A 83 -16.72 1.76 8.83
N PRO A 84 -17.55 0.72 9.10
CA PRO A 84 -17.12 -0.66 8.87
C PRO A 84 -16.91 -0.97 7.38
N LYS A 85 -17.71 -0.40 6.47
CA LYS A 85 -17.48 -0.54 5.02
C LYS A 85 -16.18 0.14 4.58
N LEU A 86 -15.87 1.30 5.15
CA LEU A 86 -14.62 2.01 4.89
C LEU A 86 -13.41 1.20 5.38
N GLU A 87 -13.45 0.69 6.61
CA GLU A 87 -12.36 -0.08 7.20
C GLU A 87 -12.13 -1.42 6.47
N THR A 88 -13.20 -2.10 6.06
CA THR A 88 -13.09 -3.35 5.28
C THR A 88 -12.47 -3.12 3.91
N VAL A 89 -12.83 -2.04 3.21
CA VAL A 89 -12.22 -1.69 1.92
C VAL A 89 -10.75 -1.32 2.08
N ILE A 90 -10.40 -0.54 3.11
CA ILE A 90 -9.00 -0.19 3.42
C ILE A 90 -8.20 -1.46 3.73
N ALA A 91 -8.70 -2.33 4.60
CA ALA A 91 -8.03 -3.58 4.96
C ALA A 91 -7.84 -4.51 3.73
N ALA A 92 -8.83 -4.59 2.85
CA ALA A 92 -8.73 -5.36 1.61
C ALA A 92 -7.70 -4.76 0.64
N TYR A 93 -7.60 -3.43 0.55
CA TYR A 93 -6.60 -2.74 -0.25
C TYR A 93 -5.19 -2.98 0.29
N GLU A 94 -4.95 -2.72 1.58
CA GLU A 94 -3.64 -2.93 2.21
C GLU A 94 -3.21 -4.39 2.14
N GLY A 95 -4.14 -5.33 2.32
CA GLY A 95 -3.87 -6.77 2.18
C GLY A 95 -3.42 -7.14 0.76
N ARG A 96 -4.06 -6.57 -0.27
CA ARG A 96 -3.68 -6.78 -1.67
C ARG A 96 -2.31 -6.17 -1.97
N GLU A 97 -2.03 -4.98 -1.46
CA GLU A 97 -0.75 -4.31 -1.65
C GLU A 97 0.40 -5.11 -1.02
N ARG A 98 0.23 -5.61 0.22
CA ARG A 98 1.21 -6.49 0.86
C ARG A 98 1.42 -7.78 0.08
N ALA A 99 0.35 -8.44 -0.36
CA ALA A 99 0.45 -9.66 -1.16
C ALA A 99 1.17 -9.42 -2.50
N TRP A 100 0.92 -8.26 -3.14
CA TRP A 100 1.61 -7.87 -4.35
C TRP A 100 3.09 -7.57 -4.11
N LEU A 101 3.43 -6.86 -3.02
CA LEU A 101 4.80 -6.60 -2.62
C LEU A 101 5.57 -7.88 -2.29
N GLU A 102 4.95 -8.84 -1.60
CA GLU A 102 5.56 -10.15 -1.33
C GLU A 102 5.80 -10.94 -2.61
N LYS A 103 4.84 -10.91 -3.53
CA LYS A 103 5.00 -11.53 -4.86
C LYS A 103 6.12 -10.86 -5.65
N CYS A 104 6.14 -9.53 -5.70
CA CYS A 104 7.17 -8.76 -6.39
C CYS A 104 8.56 -9.00 -5.78
N LYS A 105 8.66 -9.07 -4.45
CA LYS A 105 9.89 -9.43 -3.72
C LYS A 105 10.37 -10.84 -4.13
N ARG A 106 9.45 -11.81 -4.19
CA ARG A 106 9.76 -13.19 -4.62
C ARG A 106 10.16 -13.27 -6.10
N ASP A 107 9.55 -12.46 -6.96
CA ASP A 107 9.81 -12.45 -8.41
C ASP A 107 11.10 -11.68 -8.77
N GLN A 108 11.42 -10.58 -8.06
CA GLN A 108 12.65 -9.81 -8.27
C GLN A 108 13.88 -10.51 -7.67
N LEU A 109 13.75 -11.11 -6.49
CA LEU A 109 14.80 -11.93 -5.88
C LEU A 109 14.61 -13.38 -6.32
N THR A 110 14.76 -13.64 -7.62
CA THR A 110 14.93 -15.01 -8.10
C THR A 110 16.12 -15.63 -7.37
N ASN A 111 15.99 -16.89 -6.93
CA ASN A 111 17.05 -17.65 -6.24
C ASN A 111 18.43 -17.49 -6.89
N ARG A 112 18.45 -17.36 -8.21
CA ARG A 112 19.65 -17.16 -9.01
C ARG A 112 20.30 -15.77 -8.80
N ALA A 113 19.52 -14.70 -8.80
CA ALA A 113 20.03 -13.34 -8.57
C ALA A 113 20.61 -13.20 -7.16
N LEU A 114 19.94 -13.80 -6.17
CA LEU A 114 20.39 -13.83 -4.78
C LEU A 114 21.74 -14.56 -4.63
N VAL A 115 21.88 -15.72 -5.28
CA VAL A 115 23.14 -16.49 -5.34
C VAL A 115 24.25 -15.71 -6.05
N PHE A 116 23.95 -15.03 -7.16
CA PHE A 116 24.92 -14.20 -7.87
C PHE A 116 25.38 -12.98 -7.05
N PHE A 117 24.47 -12.31 -6.34
CA PHE A 117 24.82 -11.21 -5.45
C PHE A 117 25.75 -11.67 -4.32
N LEU A 118 25.46 -12.82 -3.70
CA LEU A 118 26.31 -13.39 -2.65
C LEU A 118 27.67 -13.85 -3.17
N TYR A 119 27.70 -14.50 -4.34
CA TYR A 119 28.96 -14.90 -4.98
C TYR A 119 29.83 -13.69 -5.34
N ALA A 120 29.24 -12.64 -5.92
CA ALA A 120 29.95 -11.40 -6.23
C ALA A 120 30.46 -10.70 -4.96
N PHE A 121 29.68 -10.73 -3.87
CA PHE A 121 30.07 -10.14 -2.59
C PHE A 121 31.20 -10.91 -1.90
N ASP A 122 31.16 -12.25 -1.89
CA ASP A 122 32.22 -13.10 -1.32
C ASP A 122 33.54 -12.97 -2.11
N ASN A 123 33.44 -12.89 -3.43
CA ASN A 123 34.61 -12.66 -4.29
C ASN A 123 35.18 -11.23 -4.14
N ALA A 124 34.33 -10.22 -3.97
CA ALA A 124 34.76 -8.83 -3.74
C ALA A 124 35.37 -8.61 -2.34
N SER A 125 34.93 -9.37 -1.35
CA SER A 125 35.45 -9.29 0.03
C SER A 125 36.66 -10.19 0.29
N ASN A 126 37.08 -11.00 -0.69
CA ASN A 126 38.19 -11.96 -0.60
C ASN A 126 38.05 -12.93 0.59
N ALA A 127 36.81 -13.12 1.06
CA ALA A 127 36.54 -13.64 2.38
C ALA A 127 36.39 -15.18 2.39
N ASN A 128 36.20 -15.83 1.22
CA ASN A 128 36.08 -17.29 1.07
C ASN A 128 35.08 -17.93 2.07
N TYR A 129 34.02 -17.21 2.45
CA TYR A 129 33.06 -17.70 3.44
C TYR A 129 32.00 -18.61 2.84
N LEU A 130 31.80 -18.61 1.52
CA LEU A 130 30.77 -19.41 0.85
C LEU A 130 31.28 -20.80 0.45
N ALA A 131 31.61 -21.63 1.44
CA ALA A 131 31.46 -23.08 1.24
C ALA A 131 29.95 -23.37 1.16
N ALA A 132 29.50 -24.06 0.10
CA ALA A 132 28.12 -24.49 -0.09
C ALA A 132 27.67 -25.42 1.05
N THR A 133 27.31 -24.81 2.18
CA THR A 133 27.05 -25.46 3.46
C THR A 133 25.60 -25.19 3.86
N ASP A 134 24.94 -26.19 4.43
CA ASP A 134 23.50 -26.13 4.70
C ASP A 134 23.11 -24.98 5.65
N LYS A 135 24.05 -24.47 6.47
CA LYS A 135 23.89 -23.27 7.31
C LYS A 135 23.62 -21.98 6.52
N CYS A 136 24.27 -21.82 5.36
CA CYS A 136 24.09 -20.65 4.52
C CYS A 136 22.72 -20.71 3.82
N ALA A 137 22.34 -21.88 3.31
CA ALA A 137 21.03 -22.12 2.72
C ALA A 137 19.89 -21.86 3.73
N ASP A 138 20.08 -22.21 5.00
CA ASP A 138 19.09 -21.99 6.07
C ASP A 138 18.97 -20.50 6.47
N LEU A 139 20.09 -19.76 6.50
CA LEU A 139 20.08 -18.30 6.68
C LEU A 139 19.41 -17.57 5.52
N LEU A 140 19.70 -17.97 4.27
CA LEU A 140 19.03 -17.39 3.11
C LEU A 140 17.54 -17.75 3.09
N HIS A 141 17.17 -18.97 3.45
CA HIS A 141 15.77 -19.35 3.60
C HIS A 141 15.07 -18.49 4.66
N LYS A 142 15.73 -18.20 5.79
CA LYS A 142 15.18 -17.37 6.87
C LYS A 142 15.02 -15.89 6.51
N ILE A 143 15.92 -15.33 5.69
CA ILE A 143 15.91 -13.92 5.31
C ILE A 143 15.03 -13.67 4.07
N PHE A 144 15.01 -14.61 3.12
CA PHE A 144 14.38 -14.44 1.81
C PHE A 144 13.16 -15.35 1.58
N GLY A 145 12.88 -16.30 2.49
CA GLY A 145 11.69 -17.17 2.43
C GLY A 145 11.67 -18.11 1.23
N SER A 146 12.82 -18.39 0.64
CA SER A 146 12.93 -19.15 -0.61
C SER A 146 13.51 -20.54 -0.38
N SER A 147 12.99 -21.53 -1.12
CA SER A 147 13.27 -22.97 -0.95
C SER A 147 14.78 -23.27 -0.84
N PRO A 148 15.22 -23.95 0.25
CA PRO A 148 16.63 -24.26 0.49
C PRO A 148 17.21 -25.16 -0.61
N ASP A 149 16.42 -26.06 -1.17
CA ASP A 149 16.83 -26.95 -2.27
C ASP A 149 17.09 -26.18 -3.58
N GLY A 150 16.27 -25.16 -3.87
CA GLY A 150 16.45 -24.30 -5.04
C GLY A 150 17.71 -23.45 -4.97
N ILE A 151 18.06 -22.96 -3.77
CA ILE A 151 19.27 -22.19 -3.50
C ILE A 151 20.51 -23.09 -3.60
N LYS A 152 20.47 -24.29 -3.00
CA LYS A 152 21.57 -25.27 -3.06
C LYS A 152 21.90 -25.68 -4.49
N LYS A 153 20.88 -26.02 -5.29
CA LYS A 153 21.06 -26.41 -6.70
C LYS A 153 21.60 -25.28 -7.57
N ALA A 154 21.18 -24.03 -7.29
CA ALA A 154 21.70 -22.86 -8.00
C ALA A 154 23.16 -22.54 -7.61
N LEU A 155 23.51 -22.68 -6.33
CA LEU A 155 24.86 -22.48 -5.82
C LEU A 155 25.83 -23.55 -6.39
N GLU A 156 25.41 -24.81 -6.42
CA GLU A 156 26.18 -25.89 -7.05
C GLU A 156 26.42 -25.65 -8.54
N LEU A 157 25.43 -25.14 -9.28
CA LEU A 157 25.57 -24.80 -10.69
C LEU A 157 26.62 -23.71 -10.93
N VAL A 158 26.59 -22.64 -10.14
CA VAL A 158 27.55 -21.52 -10.25
C VAL A 158 28.97 -21.98 -9.89
N TYR A 159 29.13 -22.74 -8.80
CA TYR A 159 30.43 -23.26 -8.39
C TYR A 159 30.99 -24.30 -9.37
N LYS A 160 30.13 -25.12 -9.97
CA LYS A 160 30.52 -26.09 -10.99
C LYS A 160 30.91 -25.40 -12.31
N SER A 161 30.25 -24.30 -12.68
CA SER A 161 30.66 -23.49 -13.84
C SER A 161 31.99 -22.77 -13.60
N ASP A 162 32.25 -22.26 -12.40
CA ASP A 162 33.53 -21.62 -12.06
C ASP A 162 34.69 -22.63 -12.05
N LYS A 163 34.46 -23.83 -11.48
CA LYS A 163 35.43 -24.94 -11.59
C LYS A 163 35.70 -25.35 -13.04
N ARG A 164 34.67 -25.36 -13.91
CA ARG A 164 34.84 -25.66 -15.34
C ARG A 164 35.60 -24.55 -16.07
N ALA A 165 35.32 -23.28 -15.78
CA ALA A 165 36.05 -22.14 -16.33
C ALA A 165 37.53 -22.15 -15.93
N LYS A 166 37.85 -22.54 -14.68
CA LYS A 166 39.24 -22.75 -14.22
C LYS A 166 39.91 -24.00 -14.82
N LEU A 167 39.14 -25.01 -15.22
CA LEU A 167 39.66 -26.23 -15.85
C LEU A 167 39.78 -26.11 -17.38
N GLU A 168 39.07 -25.17 -18.02
CA GLU A 168 39.23 -24.80 -19.43
C GLU A 168 40.34 -23.75 -19.64
N SER A 169 41.04 -23.32 -18.58
CA SER A 169 42.25 -22.49 -18.67
C SER A 169 43.60 -23.21 -18.45
N PRO A 170 43.93 -24.36 -19.08
CA PRO A 170 45.31 -24.81 -19.20
C PRO A 170 45.85 -24.56 -20.61
N SER A 171 46.99 -23.88 -20.68
CA SER A 171 47.92 -23.87 -21.81
C SER A 171 47.62 -22.96 -23.01
N CYS A 172 47.93 -21.66 -22.87
CA CYS A 172 48.54 -20.86 -23.95
C CYS A 172 49.26 -19.63 -23.37
N ARG A 173 50.31 -19.84 -22.57
CA ARG A 173 51.34 -18.81 -22.33
C ARG A 173 52.69 -19.40 -21.92
N SER A 174 53.38 -19.95 -22.91
CA SER A 174 54.84 -20.13 -23.04
C SER A 174 55.03 -20.74 -24.44
N GLU A 175 55.74 -20.23 -25.44
CA GLU A 175 56.85 -19.26 -25.57
C GLU A 175 56.83 -18.67 -27.00
N GLN A 176 57.54 -17.55 -27.20
CA GLN A 176 58.39 -17.17 -28.36
C GLN A 176 58.35 -15.63 -28.53
N LYS A 177 59.35 -14.92 -27.98
CA LYS A 177 60.58 -14.48 -28.66
C LYS A 177 60.30 -13.59 -29.90
N PHE A 178 60.56 -12.29 -29.73
CA PHE A 178 61.58 -11.56 -30.49
C PHE A 178 62.26 -10.57 -29.55
#